data_AF-A0A7K4G3S7-F1
#
_entry.id   AF-A0A7K4G3S7-F1
#
_cell.length_a   1.000
_cell.length_b   1.000
_cell.length_c   1.000
_cell.angle_alpha   90.00
_cell.angle_beta   90.00
_cell.angle_gamma   90.00
#
_symmetry.space_group_name_H-M   'P 1'
#
loop_
_entity.id
_entity.type
_entity.pdbx_description
1 polymer ?
#
loop_
_entity_poly.entity_id
_entity_poly.type
_entity_poly.pdbx_seq_one_letter_code
_entity_poly.pdbx_strand_id
1 'polypeptide(L)'
;MAELIPEWLVYALAASISIGFMNIANSNLSKQLEKNSFKIEAVLPLIAIIVLILAISYLGYYHKIISVQLLTALSIALFLGIVTLTLTLVAFSKGQTSLVSAVLLLNIIVTVVTSVIVFGESITQKQLAGIIVTTLGVFLLI
;
A
#
# COMPACT_ATOMS: atom_id res chain seq x y z
N MET A 1 18.32 19.92 24.80
CA MET A 1 16.91 20.14 24.43
C MET A 1 16.48 18.88 23.70
N ALA A 2 15.64 18.04 24.30
CA ALA A 2 15.18 16.82 23.63
C ALA A 2 14.20 17.23 22.52
N GLU A 3 14.57 17.02 21.26
CA GLU A 3 13.64 17.19 20.15
C GLU A 3 12.52 16.16 20.30
N LEU A 4 11.30 16.65 20.53
CA LEU A 4 10.11 15.82 20.51
C LEU A 4 9.98 15.21 19.11
N ILE A 5 9.83 13.89 19.05
CA ILE A 5 9.57 13.16 17.82
C ILE A 5 8.31 13.73 17.17
N PRO A 6 8.34 14.11 15.87
CA PRO A 6 7.16 14.62 15.18
C PRO A 6 6.00 13.61 15.20
N GLU A 7 4.78 14.06 15.47
CA GLU A 7 3.60 13.17 15.59
C GLU A 7 3.35 12.34 14.32
N TRP A 8 3.52 12.95 13.14
CA TRP A 8 3.35 12.25 11.85
C TRP A 8 4.28 11.03 11.73
N LEU A 9 5.46 11.08 12.35
CA LEU A 9 6.44 9.99 12.31
C LEU A 9 5.96 8.80 13.14
N VAL A 10 5.28 9.05 14.27
CA VAL A 10 4.70 7.99 15.10
C VAL A 10 3.62 7.23 14.31
N TYR A 11 2.73 7.95 13.63
CA TYR A 11 1.70 7.33 12.79
C TYR A 11 2.31 6.55 11.62
N ALA A 12 3.36 7.08 10.98
CA ALA A 12 4.06 6.40 9.88
C ALA A 12 4.73 5.09 10.36
N LEU A 13 5.34 5.10 11.54
CA LEU A 13 5.95 3.91 12.14
C LEU A 13 4.90 2.85 12.50
N ALA A 14 3.78 3.25 13.12
CA ALA A 14 2.68 2.35 13.43
C ALA A 14 2.06 1.74 12.15
N ALA A 15 1.92 2.54 11.09
CA ALA A 15 1.47 2.07 9.79
C ALA A 15 2.46 1.07 9.17
N SER A 16 3.76 1.32 9.26
CA SER A 16 4.80 0.40 8.76
C SER A 16 4.74 -0.98 9.44
N ILE A 17 4.57 -1.02 10.76
CA ILE A 17 4.37 -2.26 11.51
C ILE A 17 3.11 -2.98 11.05
N SER A 18 2.00 -2.25 10.90
CA SER A 18 0.73 -2.80 10.43
C SER A 18 0.83 -3.38 9.02
N ILE A 19 1.57 -2.72 8.12
CA ILE A 19 1.86 -3.21 6.77
C ILE A 19 2.66 -4.51 6.83
N GLY A 20 3.64 -4.62 7.74
CA GLY A 20 4.39 -5.86 7.96
C GLY A 20 3.49 -7.04 8.32
N PHE A 21 2.59 -6.88 9.29
CA PHE A 21 1.60 -7.90 9.64
C PHE A 21 0.63 -8.21 8.49
N MET A 22 0.18 -7.18 7.78
CA MET A 22 -0.68 -7.34 6.61
C MET A 22 0.00 -8.17 5.52
N ASN A 23 1.30 -7.96 5.27
CA ASN A 23 2.06 -8.74 4.30
C ASN A 23 2.18 -10.22 4.67
N ILE A 24 2.34 -10.53 5.97
CA ILE A 24 2.31 -11.92 6.47
C ILE A 24 0.92 -12.53 6.23
N ALA A 25 -0.15 -11.81 6.57
CA ALA A 25 -1.52 -12.26 6.35
C ALA A 25 -1.79 -12.51 4.85
N ASN A 26 -1.38 -11.57 3.99
CA ASN A 26 -1.50 -11.67 2.53
C ASN A 26 -0.73 -12.87 1.98
N SER A 27 0.48 -13.14 2.47
CA SER A 27 1.24 -14.30 2.04
C SER A 27 0.57 -15.61 2.44
N ASN A 28 0.03 -15.70 3.65
CA ASN A 28 -0.73 -16.86 4.09
C ASN A 28 -2.01 -17.05 3.27
N LEU A 29 -2.75 -15.97 3.02
CA LEU A 29 -3.96 -15.98 2.21
C LEU A 29 -3.67 -16.44 0.78
N SER A 30 -2.61 -15.90 0.16
CA SER A 30 -2.21 -16.23 -1.21
C SER A 30 -1.93 -17.73 -1.36
N LYS A 31 -1.15 -18.31 -0.44
CA LYS A 31 -0.85 -19.76 -0.42
C LYS A 31 -2.11 -20.62 -0.22
N GLN A 32 -3.06 -20.17 0.60
CA GLN A 32 -4.32 -20.87 0.81
C GLN A 32 -5.22 -20.84 -0.43
N LEU A 33 -5.30 -19.69 -1.12
CA LEU A 33 -6.08 -19.54 -2.35
C LEU A 33 -5.53 -20.45 -3.45
N GLU A 34 -4.20 -20.49 -3.61
CA GLU A 34 -3.54 -21.38 -4.57
C GLU A 34 -3.81 -22.86 -4.26
N LYS A 35 -3.68 -23.28 -3.00
CA LYS A 35 -3.98 -24.64 -2.56
C LYS A 35 -5.42 -25.06 -2.88
N ASN A 36 -6.36 -24.13 -2.75
CA ASN A 36 -7.78 -24.38 -3.00
C ASN A 36 -8.17 -24.21 -4.48
N SER A 37 -7.19 -24.06 -5.39
CA SER A 37 -7.41 -23.82 -6.83
C SER A 37 -8.25 -22.57 -7.14
N PHE A 38 -8.38 -21.64 -6.19
CA PHE A 38 -9.03 -20.36 -6.45
C PHE A 38 -8.07 -19.48 -7.24
N LYS A 39 -8.53 -19.01 -8.41
CA LYS A 39 -7.81 -17.96 -9.13
C LYS A 39 -7.93 -16.67 -8.31
N ILE A 40 -6.80 -16.24 -7.74
CA ILE A 40 -6.63 -14.99 -6.99
C ILE A 40 -7.28 -13.81 -7.73
N GLU A 41 -7.15 -13.80 -9.06
CA GLU A 41 -7.73 -12.83 -10.00
C GLU A 41 -9.26 -12.68 -9.91
N ALA A 42 -10.00 -13.72 -9.51
CA ALA A 42 -11.46 -13.71 -9.50
C ALA A 42 -12.04 -13.33 -8.13
N VAL A 43 -11.39 -13.69 -7.02
CA VAL A 43 -11.93 -13.52 -5.66
C VAL A 43 -11.72 -12.10 -5.13
N LEU A 44 -10.63 -11.45 -5.52
CA LEU A 44 -10.21 -10.15 -4.99
C LEU A 44 -11.05 -8.96 -5.45
N PRO A 45 -11.41 -8.82 -6.74
CA PRO A 45 -12.29 -7.75 -7.18
C PRO A 45 -13.63 -7.78 -6.45
N LEU A 46 -14.14 -8.99 -6.15
CA LEU A 46 -15.39 -9.17 -5.39
C LEU A 46 -15.28 -8.64 -3.96
N ILE A 47 -14.22 -8.97 -3.23
CA ILE A 47 -14.02 -8.48 -1.85
C ILE A 47 -13.91 -6.95 -1.85
N ALA A 48 -13.17 -6.37 -2.78
CA ALA A 48 -13.01 -4.93 -2.85
C ALA A 48 -14.30 -4.18 -3.23
N ILE A 49 -15.12 -4.75 -4.12
CA ILE A 49 -16.45 -4.23 -4.43
C ILE A 49 -17.34 -4.26 -3.18
N ILE A 50 -17.30 -5.33 -2.38
CA ILE A 50 -18.06 -5.42 -1.12
C ILE A 50 -17.61 -4.34 -0.14
N VAL A 51 -16.30 -4.17 0.06
CA VAL A 51 -15.75 -3.12 0.93
C VAL A 51 -16.16 -1.73 0.46
N LEU A 52 -16.18 -1.49 -0.86
CA LEU A 52 -16.64 -0.23 -1.43
C LEU A 52 -18.10 0.05 -1.13
N ILE A 53 -18.97 -0.94 -1.37
CA ILE A 53 -20.41 -0.82 -1.13
C ILE A 53 -20.63 -0.49 0.34
N LEU A 54 -19.92 -1.15 1.26
CA LEU A 54 -20.00 -0.87 2.68
C LEU A 54 -19.49 0.54 3.04
N ALA A 55 -18.36 0.97 2.45
CA ALA A 55 -17.81 2.31 2.68
C ALA A 55 -18.72 3.42 2.16
N ILE A 56 -19.26 3.29 0.94
CA ILE A 56 -20.22 4.23 0.36
C ILE A 56 -21.52 4.23 1.17
N SER A 57 -22.01 3.07 1.60
CA SER A 57 -23.23 2.96 2.42
C SER A 57 -23.05 3.65 3.78
N TYR A 58 -21.89 3.44 4.43
CA TYR A 58 -21.54 4.10 5.67
C TYR A 58 -21.43 5.62 5.48
N LEU A 59 -20.71 6.07 4.46
CA LEU A 59 -20.54 7.50 4.18
C LEU A 59 -21.86 8.17 3.78
N GLY A 60 -22.69 7.52 2.96
CA GLY A 60 -24.00 8.03 2.56
C GLY A 60 -25.01 8.08 3.73
N TYR A 61 -24.86 7.19 4.72
CA TYR A 61 -25.67 7.23 5.94
C TYR A 61 -25.32 8.45 6.81
N TYR A 62 -24.04 8.79 6.95
CA TYR A 62 -23.59 9.88 7.82
C TYR A 62 -23.44 11.24 7.12
N HIS A 63 -23.13 11.27 5.83
CA HIS A 63 -22.90 12.49 5.05
C HIS A 63 -23.96 12.61 3.95
N LYS A 64 -24.91 13.52 4.15
CA LYS A 64 -26.05 13.76 3.24
C LYS A 64 -25.66 14.23 1.82
N ILE A 65 -24.44 14.73 1.62
CA ILE A 65 -23.93 15.20 0.32
C ILE A 65 -22.47 14.75 0.18
N ILE A 66 -22.23 13.75 -0.67
CA ILE A 66 -20.88 13.35 -1.07
C ILE A 66 -20.45 14.27 -2.21
N SER A 67 -19.33 14.99 -2.06
CA SER A 67 -18.81 15.85 -3.12
C SER A 67 -18.30 14.99 -4.30
N VAL A 68 -18.43 15.50 -5.52
CA VAL A 68 -17.91 14.82 -6.73
C VAL A 68 -16.42 14.53 -6.59
N GLN A 69 -15.67 15.47 -5.99
CA GLN A 69 -14.23 15.33 -5.73
C GLN A 69 -13.93 14.13 -4.82
N LEU A 70 -14.68 13.98 -3.72
CA LEU A 70 -14.52 12.84 -2.81
C LEU A 70 -14.88 11.52 -3.51
N LEU A 71 -15.95 11.50 -4.29
CA LEU A 71 -16.34 10.32 -5.06
C LEU A 71 -15.27 9.92 -6.09
N THR A 72 -14.68 10.90 -6.79
CA THR A 72 -13.59 10.64 -7.73
C THR A 72 -12.34 10.11 -7.03
N ALA A 73 -11.96 10.69 -5.88
CA ALA A 73 -10.81 10.24 -5.10
C ALA A 73 -11.00 8.80 -4.60
N LEU A 74 -12.18 8.47 -4.06
CA LEU A 74 -12.52 7.11 -3.61
C LEU A 74 -12.51 6.10 -4.75
N SER A 75 -13.02 6.48 -5.92
CA SER A 75 -13.05 5.61 -7.10
C SER A 75 -11.63 5.29 -7.60
N ILE A 76 -10.75 6.29 -7.67
CA ILE A 76 -9.34 6.11 -8.05
C ILE A 76 -8.61 5.26 -7.00
N ALA A 77 -8.78 5.59 -5.71
CA ALA A 77 -8.15 4.87 -4.62
C ALA A 77 -8.56 3.39 -4.59
N LEU A 78 -9.83 3.09 -4.86
CA LEU A 78 -10.31 1.72 -4.96
C LEU A 78 -9.68 0.99 -6.15
N PHE A 79 -9.74 1.59 -7.33
CA PHE A 79 -9.21 0.96 -8.53
C PHE A 79 -7.74 0.60 -8.34
N LEU A 80 -6.94 1.55 -7.85
CA LEU A 80 -5.53 1.32 -7.53
C LEU A 80 -5.37 0.27 -6.43
N GLY A 81 -6.17 0.33 -5.37
CA GLY A 81 -6.15 -0.63 -4.26
C GLY A 81 -6.40 -2.07 -4.71
N ILE A 82 -7.37 -2.29 -5.61
CA ILE A 82 -7.68 -3.61 -6.19
C ILE A 82 -6.48 -4.14 -6.99
N VAL A 83 -5.94 -3.29 -7.87
CA VAL A 83 -4.79 -3.66 -8.71
C VAL A 83 -3.59 -3.99 -7.84
N THR A 84 -3.27 -3.13 -6.87
CA THR A 84 -2.16 -3.32 -5.94
C THR A 84 -2.32 -4.61 -5.12
N LEU A 85 -3.50 -4.86 -4.54
CA LEU A 85 -3.73 -6.05 -3.73
C LEU A 85 -3.65 -7.33 -4.58
N THR A 86 -4.20 -7.30 -5.79
CA THR A 86 -4.15 -8.45 -6.73
C THR A 86 -2.71 -8.79 -7.11
N LEU A 87 -1.93 -7.79 -7.55
CA LEU A 87 -0.53 -7.98 -7.92
C LEU A 87 0.32 -8.41 -6.72
N THR A 88 0.06 -7.86 -5.54
CA THR A 88 0.73 -8.23 -4.29
C THR A 88 0.48 -9.68 -3.92
N LEU A 89 -0.76 -10.15 -4.01
CA LEU A 89 -1.09 -11.54 -3.71
C LEU A 89 -0.52 -12.51 -4.74
N VAL A 90 -0.51 -12.14 -6.02
CA VAL A 90 0.18 -12.90 -7.08
C VAL A 90 1.70 -12.94 -6.85
N ALA A 91 2.31 -11.85 -6.36
CA ALA A 91 3.73 -11.87 -6.01
C ALA A 91 4.00 -12.79 -4.82
N PHE A 92 3.14 -12.77 -3.80
CA PHE A 92 3.27 -13.62 -2.61
C PHE A 92 3.00 -15.11 -2.85
N SER A 93 2.25 -15.50 -3.90
CA SER A 93 2.15 -16.93 -4.26
C SER A 93 3.44 -17.44 -4.90
N LYS A 94 4.17 -16.56 -5.59
CA LYS A 94 5.37 -16.94 -6.37
C LYS A 94 6.69 -16.77 -5.62
N GLY A 95 6.73 -15.97 -4.56
CA GLY A 95 7.97 -15.58 -3.88
C GLY A 95 7.95 -15.77 -2.37
N GLN A 96 9.13 -15.70 -1.75
CA GLN A 96 9.26 -15.69 -0.29
C GLN A 96 8.70 -14.38 0.28
N THR A 97 7.95 -14.46 1.38
CA THR A 97 7.29 -13.30 2.00
C THR A 97 8.27 -12.18 2.35
N SER A 98 9.45 -12.51 2.85
CA SER A 98 10.52 -11.55 3.17
C SER A 98 11.01 -10.80 1.94
N LEU A 99 11.31 -11.52 0.85
CA LEU A 99 11.80 -10.94 -0.41
C LEU A 99 10.73 -10.08 -1.08
N VAL A 100 9.50 -10.61 -1.22
CA VAL A 100 8.40 -9.88 -1.84
C VAL A 100 8.08 -8.62 -1.04
N SER A 101 8.07 -8.69 0.30
CA SER A 101 7.85 -7.52 1.15
C SER A 101 8.94 -6.46 0.98
N ALA A 102 10.21 -6.86 0.89
CA ALA A 102 11.32 -5.95 0.66
C ALA A 102 11.19 -5.24 -0.70
N VAL A 103 10.85 -5.98 -1.77
CA VAL A 103 10.62 -5.41 -3.11
C VAL A 103 9.45 -4.42 -3.10
N LEU A 104 8.36 -4.72 -2.39
CA LEU A 104 7.21 -3.82 -2.29
C LEU A 104 7.56 -2.47 -1.65
N LEU A 105 8.57 -2.41 -0.78
CA LEU A 105 9.07 -1.16 -0.19
C LEU A 105 9.73 -0.21 -1.21
N LEU A 106 10.07 -0.69 -2.41
CA LEU A 106 10.55 0.17 -3.50
C LEU A 106 9.47 1.14 -3.99
N ASN A 107 8.21 0.97 -3.57
CA ASN A 107 7.16 1.97 -3.77
C ASN A 107 7.54 3.35 -3.21
N ILE A 108 8.45 3.44 -2.24
CA ILE A 108 8.98 4.70 -1.72
C ILE A 108 9.60 5.57 -2.82
N ILE A 109 10.26 4.96 -3.81
CA ILE A 109 10.86 5.69 -4.94
C ILE A 109 9.74 6.34 -5.77
N VAL A 110 8.69 5.57 -6.08
CA VAL A 110 7.53 6.06 -6.84
C VAL A 110 6.82 7.17 -6.08
N THR A 111 6.64 7.02 -4.77
CA THR A 111 6.01 8.03 -3.91
C THR A 111 6.81 9.33 -3.91
N VAL A 112 8.12 9.25 -3.72
CA VAL A 112 9.00 10.43 -3.70
C VAL A 112 9.03 11.13 -5.06
N VAL A 113 9.20 10.38 -6.16
CA VAL A 113 9.20 10.96 -7.51
C VAL A 113 7.86 11.64 -7.80
N THR A 114 6.76 11.00 -7.42
CA THR A 114 5.41 11.55 -7.61
C THR A 114 5.19 12.79 -6.75
N SER A 115 5.72 12.83 -5.51
CA SER A 115 5.55 13.99 -4.63
C SER A 115 6.30 15.21 -5.14
N VAL A 116 7.50 15.03 -5.70
CA VAL A 116 8.23 16.10 -6.39
C VAL A 116 7.46 16.62 -7.61
N ILE A 117 6.94 15.72 -8.45
CA ILE A 117 6.26 16.11 -9.70
C ILE A 117 4.91 16.78 -9.43
N VAL A 118 4.12 16.23 -8.50
CA VAL A 118 2.73 16.65 -8.27
C VAL A 118 2.64 17.79 -7.27
N PHE A 119 3.44 17.75 -6.20
CA PHE A 119 3.38 18.73 -5.10
C PHE A 119 4.51 19.75 -5.13
N GLY A 120 5.52 19.57 -6.01
CA GLY A 120 6.66 20.48 -6.08
C GLY A 120 7.58 20.38 -4.86
N GLU A 121 7.57 19.25 -4.15
CA GLU A 121 8.43 19.04 -2.99
C GLU A 121 9.91 19.09 -3.38
N SER A 122 10.74 19.66 -2.50
CA SER A 122 12.19 19.69 -2.69
C SER A 122 12.84 18.56 -1.88
N ILE A 123 13.68 17.76 -2.52
CA ILE A 123 14.42 16.68 -1.88
C ILE A 123 15.80 17.19 -1.49
N THR A 124 16.12 17.08 -0.20
CA THR A 124 17.47 17.37 0.30
C THR A 124 18.45 16.26 -0.07
N GLN A 125 19.74 16.59 -0.19
CA GLN A 125 20.79 15.60 -0.49
C GLN A 125 20.82 14.43 0.51
N LYS A 126 20.50 14.70 1.79
CA LYS A 126 20.43 13.68 2.84
C LYS A 126 19.28 12.69 2.60
N GLN A 127 18.10 13.19 2.22
CA GLN A 127 16.95 12.34 1.87
C GLN A 127 17.25 11.50 0.62
N LEU A 128 17.89 12.09 -0.40
CA LEU A 128 18.29 11.36 -1.60
C LEU A 128 19.27 10.23 -1.27
N ALA A 129 20.28 10.49 -0.43
CA ALA A 129 21.20 9.46 0.03
C ALA A 129 20.46 8.32 0.76
N GLY A 130 19.50 8.64 1.62
CA GLY A 130 18.65 7.65 2.30
C GLY A 130 17.85 6.77 1.32
N ILE A 131 17.27 7.38 0.28
CA ILE A 131 16.53 6.65 -0.76
C ILE A 131 17.46 5.71 -1.53
N ILE A 132 18.64 6.18 -1.93
CA ILE A 132 19.64 5.36 -2.64
C ILE A 132 20.08 4.18 -1.78
N VAL A 133 20.44 4.42 -0.52
CA VAL A 133 20.86 3.36 0.42
C VAL A 133 19.75 2.34 0.63
N THR A 134 18.51 2.80 0.83
CA THR A 134 17.35 1.90 0.98
C THR A 134 17.14 1.05 -0.26
N THR A 135 17.22 1.66 -1.44
CA THR A 135 17.08 0.97 -2.73
C THR A 135 18.15 -0.10 -2.91
N LEU A 136 19.41 0.25 -2.67
CA LEU A 136 20.53 -0.69 -2.72
C LEU A 136 20.36 -1.84 -1.71
N GLY A 137 19.90 -1.53 -0.50
CA GLY A 137 19.61 -2.54 0.52
C GLY A 137 18.56 -3.56 0.05
N VAL A 138 17.50 -3.11 -0.63
CA VAL A 138 16.51 -4.02 -1.24
C VAL A 138 17.14 -4.84 -2.36
N PHE A 139 17.94 -4.24 -3.24
CA PHE A 139 18.60 -4.98 -4.33
C PHE A 139 19.55 -6.06 -3.84
N LEU A 140 20.25 -5.84 -2.71
CA LEU A 140 21.15 -6.82 -2.12
C LEU A 140 20.42 -8.03 -1.49
N LEU A 141 19.13 -7.89 -1.19
CA LEU A 141 18.32 -8.98 -0.64
C LEU A 141 17.80 -9.93 -1.71
N ILE A 142 17.73 -9.50 -2.98
CA ILE A 142 17.21 -10.26 -4.12
C ILE A 142 18.33 -11.13 -4.71
#